data_AF-G7NWP6-F1
#
_entry.id   AF-G7NWP6-F1
#
_cell.length_a   1.000
_cell.length_b   1.000
_cell.length_c   1.000
_cell.angle_alpha   90.00
_cell.angle_beta   90.00
_cell.angle_gamma   90.00
#
_symmetry.space_group_name_H-M   'P 1'
#
loop_
_entity.id
_entity.type
_entity.pdbx_description
1 polymer ?
#
loop_
_entity_poly.entity_id
_entity_poly.type
_entity_poly.pdbx_seq_one_letter_code
_entity_poly.pdbx_strand_id
1 'polypeptide(L)'
;NFATIPQDTVTEITSSSPSHPANSFYYPRLKALPPIARVTLVRLRQSPRAFVPSAPVLPSRDNEIIDSASVPETPLDCEVSLWSSWGLCGGPCGRLGAKSRTRYVRVQPANNGSPCPELEEEAECVPDNCV
;
A
#
# COMPACT_ATOMS: atom_id res chain seq x y z
N ASN A 1 -8.77 -15.52 9.59
CA ASN A 1 -9.43 -14.57 10.52
C ASN A 1 -8.92 -14.88 11.93
N PHE A 2 -8.74 -13.86 12.77
CA PHE A 2 -8.32 -14.00 14.16
C PHE A 2 -9.25 -13.14 15.05
N ALA A 3 -9.92 -13.76 16.02
CA ALA A 3 -10.91 -13.08 16.86
C ALA A 3 -10.25 -12.36 18.05
N THR A 4 -10.68 -11.13 18.32
CA THR A 4 -10.20 -10.33 19.47
C THR A 4 -11.01 -10.67 20.72
N ILE A 5 -10.35 -11.16 21.79
CA ILE A 5 -10.98 -11.56 23.05
C ILE A 5 -10.17 -10.99 24.23
N PRO A 6 -10.76 -10.15 25.11
CA PRO A 6 -12.13 -9.61 25.02
C PRO A 6 -12.30 -8.70 23.78
N GLN A 7 -13.54 -8.41 23.42
CA GLN A 7 -13.81 -7.53 22.28
C GLN A 7 -13.38 -6.09 22.62
N ASP A 8 -12.54 -5.53 21.77
CA ASP A 8 -12.09 -4.14 21.88
C ASP A 8 -13.16 -3.16 21.37
N THR A 9 -13.06 -1.90 21.79
CA THR A 9 -13.89 -0.79 21.28
C THR A 9 -13.40 -0.28 19.93
N VAL A 10 -14.24 0.47 19.23
CA VAL A 10 -13.85 1.18 18.00
C VAL A 10 -12.72 2.16 18.29
N THR A 11 -11.65 2.13 17.49
CA THR A 11 -10.49 3.01 17.61
C THR A 11 -10.09 3.59 16.25
N GLU A 12 -9.52 4.78 16.27
CA GLU A 12 -8.96 5.40 15.07
C GLU A 12 -7.59 4.81 14.77
N ILE A 13 -7.37 4.42 13.51
CA ILE A 13 -6.07 4.00 13.02
C ILE A 13 -5.30 5.24 12.61
N THR A 14 -4.09 5.41 13.13
CA THR A 14 -3.20 6.54 12.83
C THR A 14 -1.88 6.06 12.26
N SER A 15 -1.01 6.97 11.81
CA SER A 15 0.30 6.63 11.26
C SER A 15 1.22 5.96 12.29
N SER A 16 0.93 6.08 13.57
CA SER A 16 1.75 5.56 14.67
C SER A 16 0.99 4.65 15.64
N SER A 17 -0.31 4.43 15.46
CA SER A 17 -1.13 3.59 16.33
C SER A 17 -2.07 2.71 15.51
N PRO A 18 -1.97 1.36 15.64
CA PRO A 18 -1.05 0.62 16.50
C PRO A 18 0.43 0.70 16.07
N SER A 19 1.35 0.76 17.03
CA SER A 19 2.78 1.08 16.81
C SER A 19 3.65 -0.16 16.53
N HIS A 20 3.46 -0.81 15.38
CA HIS A 20 4.26 -1.97 15.00
C HIS A 20 4.56 -1.98 13.49
N PRO A 21 5.81 -2.29 13.06
CA PRO A 21 6.18 -2.31 11.64
C PRO A 21 5.35 -3.27 10.76
N ALA A 22 4.74 -4.30 11.34
CA ALA A 22 3.86 -5.22 10.61
C ALA A 22 2.44 -4.69 10.40
N ASN A 23 2.07 -3.53 10.97
CA ASN A 23 0.75 -2.96 10.78
C ASN A 23 0.68 -2.20 9.45
N SER A 24 -0.40 -2.42 8.69
CA SER A 24 -0.55 -1.84 7.34
C SER A 24 -0.53 -0.31 7.28
N PHE A 25 -0.86 0.36 8.39
CA PHE A 25 -0.92 1.83 8.46
C PHE A 25 0.19 2.44 9.34
N TYR A 26 1.25 1.68 9.63
CA TYR A 26 2.37 2.19 10.41
C TYR A 26 3.41 2.92 9.54
N TYR A 27 3.41 4.24 9.62
CA TYR A 27 4.31 5.13 8.87
C TYR A 27 5.02 6.10 9.82
N PRO A 28 6.19 5.73 10.40
CA PRO A 28 6.82 6.48 11.49
C PRO A 28 7.32 7.88 11.10
N ARG A 29 7.45 8.17 9.80
CA ARG A 29 7.85 9.51 9.30
C ARG A 29 6.67 10.43 9.01
N LEU A 30 5.44 9.91 8.98
CA LEU A 30 4.24 10.71 8.72
C LEU A 30 3.64 11.21 10.04
N LYS A 31 3.37 12.51 10.12
CA LYS A 31 2.68 13.12 11.27
C LYS A 31 1.24 12.64 11.41
N ALA A 32 0.57 12.38 10.30
CA ALA A 32 -0.79 11.86 10.23
C ALA A 32 -1.00 11.11 8.90
N LEU A 33 -1.99 10.21 8.85
CA LEU A 33 -2.36 9.53 7.61
C LEU A 33 -3.06 10.51 6.66
N PRO A 34 -2.83 10.40 5.33
CA PRO A 34 -3.65 11.09 4.35
C PRO A 34 -5.10 10.57 4.40
N PRO A 35 -6.11 11.37 3.99
CA PRO A 35 -7.49 10.90 3.92
C PRO A 35 -7.63 9.69 3.00
N ILE A 36 -8.18 8.58 3.52
CA ILE A 36 -8.45 7.37 2.72
C ILE A 36 -9.69 7.50 1.83
N ALA A 37 -10.62 8.39 2.20
CA ALA A 37 -11.83 8.68 1.45
C ALA A 37 -12.34 10.09 1.77
N ARG A 38 -13.17 10.63 0.89
CA ARG A 38 -13.96 11.84 1.11
C ARG A 38 -15.42 11.54 0.81
N VAL A 39 -16.32 12.09 1.62
CA VAL A 39 -17.77 11.98 1.39
C VAL A 39 -18.36 13.37 1.32
N THR A 40 -19.14 13.62 0.28
CA THR A 40 -19.85 14.89 0.08
C THR A 40 -21.34 14.64 0.20
N LEU A 41 -21.97 15.23 1.20
CA LEU A 41 -23.41 15.13 1.41
C LEU A 41 -24.10 16.37 0.82
N VAL A 42 -24.86 16.17 -0.25
CA VAL A 42 -25.65 17.24 -0.89
C VAL A 42 -27.12 17.01 -0.58
N ARG A 43 -27.81 18.03 -0.06
CA ARG A 43 -29.26 17.97 0.11
C ARG A 43 -29.93 18.07 -1.26
N LEU A 44 -30.54 16.98 -1.70
CA LEU A 44 -31.33 16.99 -2.92
C LEU A 44 -32.57 17.89 -2.75
N ARG A 45 -32.77 18.80 -3.70
CA ARG A 45 -34.01 19.58 -3.80
C ARG A 45 -35.09 18.66 -4.35
N GLN A 46 -35.98 18.19 -3.48
CA GLN A 46 -37.24 17.60 -3.93
C GLN A 46 -38.12 18.76 -4.41
N SER A 47 -38.29 18.90 -5.72
CA SER A 47 -39.37 19.74 -6.24
C SER A 47 -40.70 19.10 -5.77
N PRO A 48 -41.61 19.87 -5.15
CA PRO A 48 -42.97 19.37 -4.97
C PRO A 48 -43.49 19.08 -6.38
N ARG A 49 -43.76 17.80 -6.68
CA ARG A 49 -44.44 17.40 -7.92
C ARG A 49 -45.78 18.13 -7.97
N ALA A 50 -45.83 19.30 -8.60
CA ALA A 50 -47.05 19.72 -9.26
C ALA A 50 -47.27 18.69 -10.37
N PHE A 51 -48.39 17.97 -10.30
CA PHE A 51 -48.81 17.01 -11.30
C PHE A 51 -49.04 17.76 -12.63
N VAL A 52 -47.99 17.90 -13.45
CA VAL A 52 -48.10 18.38 -14.82
C VAL A 52 -47.85 17.18 -15.72
N PRO A 53 -48.86 16.66 -16.43
CA PRO A 53 -48.63 15.61 -17.41
C PRO A 53 -48.14 16.26 -18.70
N SER A 54 -46.86 16.13 -19.04
CA SER A 54 -46.40 16.02 -20.44
C SER A 54 -44.88 15.88 -20.61
N ALA A 55 -44.56 15.13 -21.67
CA ALA A 55 -43.28 14.90 -22.35
C ALA A 55 -42.33 13.81 -21.79
N PRO A 56 -41.77 12.94 -22.65
CA PRO A 56 -40.76 11.96 -22.27
C PRO A 56 -39.47 12.68 -21.86
N VAL A 57 -39.22 12.69 -20.56
CA VAL A 57 -38.02 13.30 -19.96
C VAL A 57 -36.84 12.37 -20.24
N LEU A 58 -35.88 12.83 -21.05
CA LEU A 58 -34.54 12.25 -21.13
C LEU A 58 -33.96 12.12 -19.71
N PRO A 59 -33.22 11.05 -19.37
CA PRO A 59 -32.66 10.89 -18.03
C PRO A 59 -31.78 12.11 -17.72
N SER A 60 -32.22 12.92 -16.74
CA SER A 60 -31.49 14.11 -16.33
C SER A 60 -30.16 13.66 -15.72
N ARG A 61 -29.06 14.19 -16.25
CA ARG A 61 -27.68 13.95 -15.78
C ARG A 61 -27.38 14.74 -14.49
N ASP A 62 -28.39 15.15 -13.74
CA ASP A 62 -28.24 16.06 -12.59
C ASP A 62 -27.66 15.38 -11.34
N ASN A 63 -27.38 14.07 -11.41
CA ASN A 63 -26.79 13.29 -10.31
C ASN A 63 -25.36 12.77 -10.61
N GLU A 64 -24.74 13.21 -11.70
CA GLU A 64 -23.35 12.83 -12.03
C GLU A 64 -22.40 13.74 -11.24
N ILE A 65 -21.95 13.29 -10.05
CA ILE A 65 -20.89 13.96 -9.29
C ILE A 65 -19.60 13.79 -10.10
N ILE A 66 -19.20 14.83 -10.83
CA ILE A 66 -17.90 14.90 -11.47
C ILE A 66 -16.87 15.00 -10.34
N ASP A 67 -16.24 13.88 -10.00
CA ASP A 67 -15.16 13.80 -9.03
C ASP A 67 -13.89 14.41 -9.62
N SER A 68 -13.88 15.73 -9.74
CA SER A 68 -12.75 16.52 -10.22
C SER A 68 -11.90 17.08 -9.07
N ALA A 69 -12.05 16.52 -7.87
CA ALA A 69 -11.11 16.76 -6.80
C ALA A 69 -9.91 15.81 -6.99
N SER A 70 -8.86 16.30 -7.65
CA SER A 70 -7.56 15.63 -7.64
C SER A 70 -7.16 15.43 -6.17
N VAL A 71 -7.29 14.20 -5.67
CA VAL A 71 -6.75 13.81 -4.37
C VAL A 71 -5.27 14.15 -4.44
N PRO A 72 -4.69 14.87 -3.46
CA PRO A 72 -3.25 15.02 -3.40
C PRO A 72 -2.67 13.60 -3.30
N GLU A 73 -2.19 13.08 -4.43
CA GLU A 73 -1.51 11.80 -4.49
C GLU A 73 -0.29 11.93 -3.59
N THR A 74 -0.27 11.16 -2.51
CA THR A 74 0.91 10.99 -1.68
C THR A 74 1.49 9.61 -2.00
N PRO A 75 2.12 9.44 -3.19
CA PRO A 75 2.70 8.17 -3.57
C PRO A 75 3.74 7.79 -2.53
N LEU A 76 3.67 6.54 -2.10
CA LEU A 76 4.62 5.97 -1.18
C LEU A 76 5.39 4.88 -1.90
N ASP A 77 6.64 5.18 -2.23
CA ASP A 77 7.53 4.22 -2.87
C ASP A 77 7.97 3.15 -1.87
N CYS A 78 8.29 1.96 -2.39
CA CYS A 78 8.87 0.93 -1.57
C CYS A 78 10.29 1.30 -1.10
N GLU A 79 10.55 1.15 0.20
CA GLU A 79 11.89 1.23 0.77
C GLU A 79 12.35 -0.17 1.18
N VAL A 80 13.56 -0.56 0.80
CA VAL A 80 14.18 -1.86 1.16
C VAL A 80 15.38 -1.66 2.09
N SER A 81 15.76 -2.71 2.81
CA SER A 81 16.96 -2.71 3.63
C SER A 81 18.23 -2.71 2.76
N LEU A 82 19.38 -2.52 3.43
CA LEU A 82 20.66 -2.91 2.84
C LEU A 82 20.66 -4.42 2.59
N TRP A 83 21.47 -4.83 1.62
CA TRP A 83 21.77 -6.24 1.38
C TRP A 83 22.43 -6.88 2.60
N SER A 84 22.11 -8.14 2.84
CA SER A 84 22.90 -8.99 3.72
C SER A 84 24.32 -9.15 3.18
N SER A 85 25.21 -9.64 4.04
CA SER A 85 26.45 -10.24 3.55
C SER A 85 26.15 -11.36 2.56
N TRP A 86 27.07 -11.59 1.64
CA TRP A 86 27.02 -12.77 0.78
C TRP A 86 27.03 -14.04 1.62
N GLY A 87 26.17 -14.98 1.24
CA GLY A 87 26.24 -16.35 1.72
C GLY A 87 27.52 -17.04 1.27
N LEU A 88 27.74 -18.25 1.80
CA LEU A 88 28.83 -19.10 1.38
C LEU A 88 28.68 -19.47 -0.10
N CYS A 89 29.81 -19.61 -0.80
CA CYS A 89 29.81 -20.10 -2.17
C CYS A 89 29.35 -21.57 -2.19
N GLY A 90 28.16 -21.83 -2.72
CA GLY A 90 27.67 -23.17 -2.96
C GLY A 90 28.21 -23.72 -4.27
N GLY A 91 28.42 -25.04 -4.33
CA GLY A 91 28.88 -25.72 -5.54
C GLY A 91 30.15 -26.56 -5.33
N PRO A 92 30.58 -27.28 -6.38
CA PRO A 92 31.78 -28.12 -6.30
C PRO A 92 33.06 -27.27 -6.16
N CYS A 93 33.99 -27.74 -5.32
CA CYS A 93 35.24 -27.06 -5.05
C CYS A 93 36.06 -26.77 -6.32
N GLY A 94 36.60 -25.56 -6.43
CA GLY A 94 37.44 -25.14 -7.56
C GLY A 94 36.70 -25.06 -8.90
N ARG A 95 35.36 -25.16 -8.89
CA ARG A 95 34.50 -24.93 -10.04
C ARG A 95 33.59 -23.73 -9.78
N LEU A 96 32.94 -23.28 -10.85
CA LEU A 96 31.94 -22.23 -10.75
C LEU A 96 30.80 -22.69 -9.83
N GLY A 97 30.55 -21.88 -8.82
CA GLY A 97 29.46 -22.00 -7.87
C GLY A 97 28.62 -20.73 -7.86
N ALA A 98 27.67 -20.67 -6.94
CA ALA A 98 26.83 -19.51 -6.74
C ALA A 98 26.72 -19.16 -5.26
N LYS A 99 26.63 -17.86 -4.99
CA LYS A 99 26.36 -17.30 -3.67
C LYS A 99 25.16 -16.38 -3.79
N SER A 100 24.34 -16.38 -2.75
CA SER A 100 23.17 -15.51 -2.67
C SER A 100 23.28 -14.51 -1.53
N ARG A 101 22.56 -13.40 -1.65
CA ARG A 101 22.33 -12.44 -0.58
C ARG A 101 20.88 -11.97 -0.64
N THR A 102 20.36 -11.51 0.49
CA THR A 102 18.96 -11.10 0.61
C THR A 102 18.83 -9.73 1.26
N ARG A 103 17.70 -9.06 1.02
CA ARG A 103 17.26 -7.85 1.69
C ARG A 103 15.76 -7.93 1.92
N TYR A 104 15.23 -7.11 2.83
CA TYR A 104 13.80 -7.12 3.16
C TYR A 104 13.14 -5.75 2.94
N VAL A 105 11.83 -5.76 2.75
CA VAL A 105 11.02 -4.54 2.60
C VAL A 105 10.90 -3.86 3.97
N ARG A 106 11.27 -2.57 4.02
CA ARG A 106 11.10 -1.68 5.18
C ARG A 106 9.80 -0.90 5.11
N VAL A 107 9.41 -0.47 3.91
CA VAL A 107 8.17 0.26 3.65
C VAL A 107 7.50 -0.36 2.44
N GLN A 108 6.26 -0.81 2.61
CA GLN A 108 5.43 -1.32 1.52
C GLN A 108 5.01 -0.17 0.60
N PRO A 109 4.97 -0.37 -0.73
CA PRO A 109 4.49 0.65 -1.64
C PRO A 109 2.98 0.87 -1.47
N ALA A 110 2.54 2.12 -1.56
CA ALA A 110 1.13 2.52 -1.45
C ALA A 110 0.81 3.75 -2.30
N ASN A 111 -0.49 4.04 -2.50
CA ASN A 111 -0.98 5.21 -3.23
C ASN A 111 -0.30 5.39 -4.60
N ASN A 112 -0.20 4.32 -5.38
CA ASN A 112 0.43 4.34 -6.70
C ASN A 112 1.94 4.67 -6.68
N GLY A 113 2.62 4.43 -5.55
CA GLY A 113 4.08 4.49 -5.45
C GLY A 113 4.78 3.31 -6.12
N SER A 114 6.09 3.46 -6.29
CA SER A 114 6.96 2.53 -7.02
C SER A 114 7.07 1.17 -6.32
N PRO A 115 6.94 0.04 -7.05
CA PRO A 115 7.03 -1.30 -6.48
C PRO A 115 8.43 -1.59 -5.92
N CYS A 116 8.52 -2.57 -5.03
CA CYS A 116 9.80 -2.99 -4.47
C CYS A 116 10.71 -3.60 -5.54
N PRO A 117 12.02 -3.28 -5.52
CA PRO A 117 12.99 -3.98 -6.34
C PRO A 117 13.22 -5.42 -5.82
N GLU A 118 14.01 -6.21 -6.55
CA GLU A 118 14.31 -7.60 -6.18
C GLU A 118 14.89 -7.71 -4.76
N LEU A 119 14.44 -8.71 -4.01
CA LEU A 119 14.81 -8.91 -2.60
C LEU A 119 15.92 -9.95 -2.41
N GLU A 120 16.26 -10.67 -3.47
CA GLU A 120 17.27 -11.71 -3.50
C GLU A 120 18.19 -11.42 -4.68
N GLU A 121 19.48 -11.67 -4.49
CA GLU A 121 20.48 -11.51 -5.53
C GLU A 121 21.43 -12.70 -5.49
N GLU A 122 21.74 -13.22 -6.66
CA GLU A 122 22.66 -14.33 -6.85
C GLU A 122 23.84 -13.88 -7.71
N ALA A 123 25.04 -14.31 -7.35
CA ALA A 123 26.25 -14.04 -8.10
C ALA A 123 27.12 -15.29 -8.19
N GLU A 124 27.85 -15.40 -9.29
CA GLU A 124 28.85 -16.44 -9.48
C GLU A 124 30.00 -16.28 -8.46
N CYS A 125 30.56 -17.41 -8.06
CA CYS A 125 31.71 -17.47 -7.17
C CYS A 125 32.53 -18.73 -7.45
N VAL A 126 33.77 -18.76 -6.95
CA VAL A 126 34.59 -19.98 -6.90
C VAL A 126 34.92 -20.22 -5.42
N PRO A 127 34.65 -21.39 -4.84
CA PRO A 127 34.96 -21.66 -3.44
C PRO A 127 36.48 -21.82 -3.26
N ASP A 128 37.10 -20.91 -2.48
CA ASP A 128 38.56 -20.83 -2.33
C ASP A 128 39.14 -21.74 -1.22
N ASN A 129 38.31 -22.30 -0.33
CA ASN A 129 38.75 -23.21 0.74
C ASN A 129 37.69 -24.28 1.00
N CYS A 130 37.91 -25.47 0.45
CA CYS A 130 37.03 -26.62 0.62
C CYS A 130 37.73 -27.64 1.50
N VAL A 131 37.02 -28.13 2.52
CA VAL A 131 37.50 -29.18 3.43
C VAL A 131 37.10 -30.55 2.88
#